data_AF-A0A315YR62-F1
#
_entry.id   AF-A0A315YR62-F1
#
_cell.length_a   1.000
_cell.length_b   1.000
_cell.length_c   1.000
_cell.angle_alpha   90.00
_cell.angle_beta   90.00
_cell.angle_gamma   90.00
#
_symmetry.space_group_name_H-M   'P 1'
#
loop_
_entity.id
_entity.type
_entity.pdbx_description
1 polymer ?
#
loop_
_entity_poly.entity_id
_entity_poly.type
_entity_poly.pdbx_seq_one_letter_code
_entity_poly.pdbx_strand_id
1 'polypeptide(L)'
;MKKNKKTLMLNVSIIIFTIIYVIGNIETILIYSYWNNKDNANHLWLKYRELLSSMFGREKGIDVFYAINGVSWWFVENHKNVIFFIIITIMMTISIIIEKKEKRLRKILLVYFIISFFIMAFIAFLASPRFADYYF
;
A
#
# COMPACT_ATOMS: atom_id res chain seq x y z
N MET A 1 25.64 -12.60 18.45
CA MET A 1 24.74 -12.96 17.33
C MET A 1 23.25 -12.59 17.53
N LYS A 2 22.64 -12.70 18.73
CA LYS A 2 21.18 -12.49 18.93
C LYS A 2 20.63 -11.09 18.60
N LYS A 3 21.40 -10.01 18.79
CA LYS A 3 20.94 -8.62 18.56
C LYS A 3 20.64 -8.32 17.08
N ASN A 4 21.40 -8.93 16.16
CA ASN A 4 21.22 -8.76 14.72
C ASN A 4 19.92 -9.43 14.21
N LYS A 5 19.49 -10.52 14.85
CA LYS A 5 18.25 -11.23 14.50
C LYS A 5 17.01 -10.38 14.77
N LYS A 6 16.98 -9.61 15.87
CA LYS A 6 15.83 -8.76 16.23
C LYS A 6 15.64 -7.60 15.24
N THR A 7 16.70 -6.90 14.86
CA THR A 7 16.63 -5.82 13.87
C THR A 7 16.25 -6.34 12.48
N LEU A 8 16.78 -7.51 12.09
CA LEU A 8 16.37 -8.16 10.85
C LEU A 8 14.89 -8.52 10.86
N MET A 9 14.39 -9.12 11.95
CA MET A 9 12.96 -9.44 12.08
C MET A 9 12.09 -8.19 12.01
N LEU A 10 12.47 -7.09 12.67
CA LEU A 10 11.75 -5.82 12.57
C LEU A 10 11.69 -5.31 11.12
N ASN A 11 12.82 -5.32 10.40
CA ASN A 11 12.88 -4.88 9.00
C ASN A 11 12.01 -5.76 8.08
N VAL A 12 12.05 -7.07 8.27
CA VAL A 12 11.20 -8.01 7.53
C VAL A 12 9.73 -7.76 7.83
N SER A 13 9.36 -7.55 9.10
CA SER A 13 7.99 -7.22 9.46
C SER A 13 7.53 -5.90 8.81
N ILE A 14 8.36 -4.85 8.80
CA ILE A 14 8.04 -3.58 8.11
C ILE A 14 7.73 -3.84 6.63
N ILE A 15 8.55 -4.64 5.95
CA ILE A 15 8.33 -4.99 4.54
C ILE A 15 7.00 -5.72 4.35
N ILE A 16 6.73 -6.75 5.16
CA ILE A 16 5.48 -7.53 5.08
C ILE A 16 4.26 -6.63 5.31
N PHE A 17 4.27 -5.79 6.36
CA PHE A 17 3.18 -4.87 6.64
C PHE A 17 3.00 -3.84 5.53
N THR A 18 4.10 -3.36 4.92
CA THR A 18 4.05 -2.45 3.77
C THR A 18 3.41 -3.13 2.55
N ILE A 19 3.73 -4.41 2.28
CA ILE A 19 3.11 -5.17 1.19
C ILE A 19 1.61 -5.34 1.45
N ILE A 20 1.22 -5.74 2.66
CA ILE A 20 -0.20 -5.87 3.05
C ILE A 20 -0.92 -4.52 2.88
N TYR A 21 -0.28 -3.42 3.30
CA TYR A 21 -0.81 -2.08 3.12
C TYR A 21 -1.07 -1.76 1.65
N VAL A 22 -0.10 -2.00 0.78
CA VAL A 22 -0.20 -1.68 -0.65
C VAL A 22 -1.28 -2.53 -1.32
N ILE A 23 -1.31 -3.84 -1.06
CA ILE A 23 -2.36 -4.74 -1.59
C ILE A 23 -3.74 -4.29 -1.10
N GLY A 24 -3.86 -3.99 0.19
CA GLY A 24 -5.10 -3.54 0.81
C GLY A 24 -5.57 -2.16 0.34
N ASN A 25 -4.78 -1.43 -0.45
CA ASN A 25 -5.15 -0.12 -0.99
C ASN A 25 -4.93 -0.04 -2.51
N ILE A 26 -4.80 -1.18 -3.20
CA ILE A 26 -4.49 -1.19 -4.62
C ILE A 26 -5.59 -0.51 -5.43
N GLU A 27 -6.86 -0.77 -5.09
CA GLU A 27 -7.98 -0.17 -5.78
C GLU A 27 -8.10 1.33 -5.48
N THR A 28 -7.79 1.72 -4.24
CA THR A 28 -7.73 3.13 -3.84
C THR A 28 -6.78 3.93 -4.74
N ILE A 29 -5.61 3.36 -5.06
CA ILE A 29 -4.64 3.98 -5.97
C ILE A 29 -5.19 4.01 -7.41
N LEU A 30 -5.77 2.91 -7.88
CA LEU A 30 -6.28 2.79 -9.25
C LEU A 30 -7.45 3.75 -9.51
N ILE A 31 -8.37 3.90 -8.56
CA ILE A 31 -9.51 4.82 -8.67
C ILE A 31 -9.06 6.26 -8.57
N TYR A 32 -8.09 6.59 -7.70
CA TYR A 32 -7.52 7.93 -7.69
C TYR A 32 -6.91 8.29 -9.07
N SER A 33 -6.25 7.34 -9.73
CA SER A 33 -5.75 7.52 -11.10
C SER A 33 -6.86 7.68 -12.13
N TYR A 34 -8.01 7.02 -11.94
CA TYR A 34 -9.18 7.15 -12.81
C TYR A 34 -9.83 8.53 -12.68
N TRP A 35 -10.09 8.95 -11.44
CA TRP A 35 -10.81 10.19 -11.14
C TRP A 35 -10.09 11.45 -11.66
N ASN A 36 -8.76 11.44 -11.74
CA ASN A 36 -7.96 12.54 -12.28
C ASN A 36 -7.89 12.60 -13.81
N ASN A 37 -8.43 11.61 -14.54
CA ASN A 37 -8.24 11.50 -15.99
C ASN A 37 -9.51 11.10 -16.75
N LYS A 38 -10.72 11.37 -16.21
CA LYS A 38 -12.02 10.76 -16.57
C LYS A 38 -12.34 10.58 -18.07
N ASP A 39 -11.68 11.30 -18.96
CA ASP A 39 -11.88 11.26 -20.41
C ASP A 39 -10.88 10.38 -21.19
N ASN A 40 -10.02 9.58 -20.52
CA ASN A 40 -8.95 8.85 -21.19
C ASN A 40 -9.11 7.33 -21.11
N ALA A 41 -9.53 6.68 -22.20
CA ALA A 41 -9.72 5.22 -22.29
C ALA A 41 -8.50 4.36 -21.87
N ASN A 42 -7.32 4.95 -21.68
CA ASN A 42 -6.08 4.31 -21.26
C ASN A 42 -5.86 4.16 -19.74
N HIS A 43 -6.90 4.30 -18.92
CA HIS A 43 -6.81 4.27 -17.46
C HIS A 43 -6.22 2.97 -16.87
N LEU A 44 -5.37 3.13 -15.84
CA LEU A 44 -4.77 2.01 -15.10
C LEU A 44 -5.83 1.09 -14.48
N TRP A 45 -6.95 1.64 -14.02
CA TRP A 45 -8.06 0.86 -13.44
C TRP A 45 -8.70 -0.08 -14.47
N LEU A 46 -8.99 0.42 -15.69
CA LEU A 46 -9.55 -0.39 -16.77
C LEU A 46 -8.54 -1.45 -17.24
N LYS A 47 -7.28 -1.07 -17.42
CA LYS A 47 -6.19 -2.00 -17.77
C LYS A 47 -6.02 -3.10 -16.74
N TYR A 48 -6.18 -2.78 -15.46
CA TYR A 48 -6.11 -3.77 -14.39
C TYR A 48 -7.26 -4.77 -14.48
N ARG A 49 -8.50 -4.30 -14.70
CA ARG A 49 -9.66 -5.17 -14.91
C ARG A 49 -9.52 -6.06 -16.15
N GLU A 50 -9.03 -5.52 -17.25
CA GLU A 50 -8.75 -6.27 -18.48
C GLU A 50 -7.67 -7.33 -18.26
N LEU A 51 -6.59 -6.97 -17.57
CA LEU A 51 -5.52 -7.90 -17.21
C LEU A 51 -6.07 -9.08 -16.41
N LEU A 52 -6.86 -8.83 -15.37
CA LEU A 52 -7.48 -9.90 -14.56
C LEU A 52 -8.39 -10.80 -15.41
N SER A 53 -9.19 -10.20 -16.29
CA SER A 53 -10.06 -10.94 -17.21
C SER A 53 -9.26 -11.81 -18.19
N SER A 54 -8.10 -11.33 -18.66
CA SER A 54 -7.23 -12.09 -19.56
C SER A 54 -6.53 -13.27 -18.89
N MET A 55 -6.14 -13.12 -17.62
CA MET A 55 -5.42 -14.17 -16.87
C MET A 55 -6.36 -15.25 -16.33
N PHE A 56 -7.54 -14.88 -15.85
CA PHE A 56 -8.45 -15.80 -15.13
C PHE A 56 -9.70 -16.18 -15.94
N GLY A 57 -9.92 -15.57 -17.10
CA GLY A 57 -11.17 -15.66 -17.86
C GLY A 57 -12.17 -14.57 -17.43
N ARG A 58 -13.14 -14.26 -18.29
CA ARG A 58 -14.00 -13.08 -18.13
C ARG A 58 -14.78 -13.05 -16.81
N GLU A 59 -15.46 -14.14 -16.47
CA GLU A 59 -16.28 -14.22 -15.24
C GLU A 59 -15.40 -14.20 -13.98
N LYS A 60 -14.43 -15.13 -13.88
CA LYS A 60 -13.52 -15.21 -12.73
C LYS A 60 -12.66 -13.96 -12.55
N GLY A 61 -12.25 -13.31 -13.62
CA GLY A 61 -11.49 -12.06 -13.56
C GLY A 61 -12.30 -10.91 -12.97
N ILE A 62 -13.60 -10.85 -13.29
CA ILE A 62 -14.54 -9.89 -12.68
C ILE A 62 -14.73 -10.20 -11.19
N ASP A 63 -14.87 -11.47 -10.81
CA ASP A 63 -15.01 -11.87 -9.40
C ASP A 63 -13.77 -11.48 -8.58
N VAL A 64 -12.57 -11.78 -9.09
CA VAL A 64 -11.30 -11.40 -8.44
C VAL A 64 -11.19 -9.88 -8.32
N PHE A 65 -11.57 -9.14 -9.37
CA PHE A 65 -11.57 -7.69 -9.36
C PHE A 65 -12.48 -7.13 -8.24
N TYR A 66 -13.70 -7.65 -8.10
CA TYR A 66 -14.60 -7.22 -7.03
C TYR A 66 -14.13 -7.66 -5.63
N ALA A 67 -13.47 -8.80 -5.50
CA ALA A 67 -12.88 -9.22 -4.23
C ALA A 67 -11.79 -8.22 -3.76
N ILE A 68 -10.93 -7.77 -4.68
CA ILE A 68 -9.89 -6.78 -4.40
C ILE A 68 -10.49 -5.40 -4.08
N ASN A 69 -11.56 -5.04 -4.79
CA ASN A 69 -12.34 -3.83 -4.50
C ASN A 69 -12.90 -3.87 -3.06
N GLY A 70 -13.54 -4.98 -2.66
CA GLY A 70 -14.08 -5.17 -1.32
C GLY A 70 -13.01 -5.09 -0.23
N VAL A 71 -11.82 -5.64 -0.46
CA VAL A 71 -10.68 -5.50 0.47
C VAL A 71 -10.28 -4.04 0.61
N SER A 72 -10.13 -3.32 -0.49
CA SER A 72 -9.72 -1.91 -0.46
C SER A 72 -10.77 -1.02 0.20
N TRP A 73 -12.06 -1.30 -0.05
CA TRP A 73 -13.16 -0.64 0.62
C TRP A 73 -13.15 -0.88 2.13
N TRP A 74 -12.98 -2.13 2.58
CA TRP A 74 -12.85 -2.45 4.00
C TRP A 74 -11.70 -1.69 4.67
N PHE A 75 -10.57 -1.53 3.96
CA PHE A 75 -9.42 -0.75 4.44
C PHE A 75 -9.74 0.73 4.64
N VAL A 76 -10.51 1.33 3.74
CA VAL A 76 -10.87 2.76 3.80
C VAL A 76 -11.99 3.01 4.81
N GLU A 77 -13.08 2.25 4.72
CA GLU A 77 -14.27 2.40 5.58
C GLU A 77 -13.93 2.26 7.07
N ASN A 78 -13.07 1.29 7.41
CA ASN A 78 -12.67 1.03 8.79
C ASN A 78 -11.37 1.77 9.20
N HIS A 79 -10.94 2.74 8.39
CA HIS A 79 -9.71 3.52 8.58
C HIS A 79 -8.44 2.67 8.80
N LYS A 80 -8.42 1.44 8.29
CA LYS A 80 -7.27 0.51 8.46
C LYS A 80 -6.05 1.04 7.73
N ASN A 81 -6.23 1.70 6.60
CA ASN A 81 -5.18 2.43 5.90
C ASN A 81 -4.46 3.45 6.83
N VAL A 82 -5.17 4.28 7.58
CA VAL A 82 -4.56 5.25 8.50
C VAL A 82 -3.87 4.54 9.66
N ILE A 83 -4.52 3.51 10.23
CA ILE A 83 -3.99 2.73 11.35
C ILE A 83 -2.67 2.04 10.95
N PHE A 84 -2.64 1.34 9.81
CA PHE A 84 -1.42 0.70 9.34
C PHE A 84 -0.34 1.72 9.00
N PHE A 85 -0.67 2.87 8.42
CA PHE A 85 0.29 3.93 8.16
C PHE A 85 1.02 4.37 9.45
N ILE A 86 0.27 4.59 10.54
CA ILE A 86 0.83 4.96 11.84
C ILE A 86 1.74 3.84 12.37
N ILE A 87 1.26 2.59 12.38
CA ILE A 87 2.01 1.43 12.89
C ILE A 87 3.33 1.27 12.13
N ILE A 88 3.28 1.26 10.80
CA ILE A 88 4.45 1.07 9.95
C ILE A 88 5.44 2.23 10.13
N THR A 89 4.96 3.47 10.21
CA THR A 89 5.80 4.65 10.45
C THR A 89 6.54 4.56 11.79
N ILE A 90 5.87 4.13 12.86
CA ILE A 90 6.50 3.90 14.16
C ILE A 90 7.58 2.82 14.05
N MET A 91 7.28 1.70 13.38
CA MET A 91 8.24 0.60 13.19
C MET A 91 9.46 1.06 12.38
N MET A 92 9.27 1.80 11.30
CA MET A 92 10.35 2.39 10.49
C MET A 92 11.21 3.33 11.33
N THR A 93 10.59 4.19 12.14
CA THR A 93 11.30 5.13 13.03
C THR A 93 12.15 4.38 14.05
N ILE A 94 11.59 3.36 14.70
CA ILE A 94 12.32 2.50 15.65
C ILE A 94 13.49 1.81 14.96
N SER A 95 13.28 1.27 13.76
CA SER A 95 14.34 0.62 12.98
C SER A 95 15.50 1.59 12.67
N ILE A 96 15.19 2.80 12.19
CA ILE A 96 16.20 3.83 11.91
C ILE A 96 16.98 4.20 13.17
N ILE A 97 16.29 4.39 14.31
CA ILE A 97 16.95 4.74 15.58
C ILE A 97 17.91 3.62 16.01
N ILE A 98 17.49 2.36 15.92
CA ILE A 98 18.33 1.21 16.26
C ILE A 98 19.55 1.15 15.32
N GLU A 99 19.35 1.18 14.01
CA GLU A 99 20.45 1.09 13.04
C GLU A 99 21.42 2.28 13.12
N LYS A 100 20.92 3.50 13.42
CA LYS A 100 21.75 4.68 13.66
C LYS A 100 22.60 4.53 14.92
N LYS A 101 22.01 4.06 16.03
CA LYS A 101 22.76 3.78 17.29
C LYS A 101 23.82 2.71 17.09
N GLU A 102 23.57 1.73 16.23
CA GLU A 102 24.54 0.68 15.90
C GLU A 102 25.55 1.07 14.81
N LYS A 103 25.51 2.30 14.28
CA LYS A 103 26.34 2.77 13.14
C LYS A 103 26.25 1.84 11.91
N ARG A 104 25.09 1.23 11.68
CA ARG A 104 24.83 0.24 10.62
C ARG A 104 23.76 0.69 9.63
N LEU A 105 23.33 1.94 9.71
CA LEU A 105 22.27 2.46 8.87
C LEU A 105 22.64 2.35 7.39
N ARG A 106 21.94 1.48 6.67
CA ARG A 106 22.14 1.29 5.23
C ARG A 106 21.35 2.35 4.46
N LYS A 107 22.03 3.09 3.58
CA LYS A 107 21.39 4.13 2.72
C LYS A 107 20.20 3.59 1.93
N ILE A 108 20.32 2.37 1.37
CA ILE A 108 19.25 1.73 0.58
C ILE A 108 17.99 1.52 1.43
N LEU A 109 18.14 1.05 2.68
CA LEU A 109 17.01 0.83 3.58
C LEU A 109 16.34 2.16 3.97
N LEU A 110 17.15 3.19 4.21
CA LEU A 110 16.64 4.52 4.51
C LEU A 110 15.82 5.10 3.34
N VAL A 111 16.34 5.00 2.11
CA VAL A 111 15.62 5.43 0.90
C VAL A 111 14.32 4.65 0.75
N TYR A 112 14.33 3.33 0.95
CA TYR A 112 13.13 2.50 0.95
C TYR A 112 12.08 3.02 1.96
N PHE A 113 12.47 3.26 3.22
CA PHE A 113 11.53 3.78 4.22
C PHE A 113 10.96 5.16 3.87
N ILE A 114 11.78 6.06 3.33
CA ILE A 114 11.32 7.39 2.90
C ILE A 114 10.29 7.25 1.78
N ILE A 115 10.58 6.46 0.74
CA ILE A 115 9.66 6.25 -0.38
C ILE A 115 8.36 5.59 0.12
N SER A 116 8.46 4.54 0.94
CA SER A 116 7.28 3.87 1.51
C SER A 116 6.44 4.82 2.35
N PHE A 117 7.06 5.68 3.17
CA PHE A 117 6.35 6.67 3.96
C PHE A 117 5.53 7.62 3.08
N PHE A 118 6.14 8.17 2.02
CA PHE A 118 5.43 9.06 1.09
C PHE A 118 4.29 8.35 0.35
N ILE A 119 4.50 7.12 -0.13
CA ILE A 119 3.46 6.33 -0.79
C ILE A 119 2.29 6.07 0.15
N MET A 120 2.56 5.63 1.38
CA MET A 120 1.51 5.35 2.36
C MET A 120 0.78 6.64 2.79
N ALA A 121 1.50 7.75 2.98
CA ALA A 121 0.87 9.04 3.30
C ALA A 121 -0.04 9.51 2.16
N PHE A 122 0.42 9.39 0.90
CA PHE A 122 -0.40 9.68 -0.28
C PHE A 122 -1.67 8.83 -0.30
N ILE A 123 -1.55 7.52 -0.05
CA ILE A 123 -2.71 6.63 -0.03
C ILE A 123 -3.67 7.04 1.09
N ALA A 124 -3.20 7.13 2.33
CA ALA A 124 -4.04 7.39 3.50
C ALA A 124 -4.78 8.73 3.44
N PHE A 125 -4.12 9.80 2.96
CA PHE A 125 -4.63 11.16 3.10
C PHE A 125 -5.08 11.82 1.79
N LEU A 126 -4.66 11.31 0.62
CA LEU A 126 -5.09 11.87 -0.67
C LEU A 126 -5.96 10.88 -1.45
N ALA A 127 -5.51 9.63 -1.58
CA ALA A 127 -6.22 8.66 -2.41
C ALA A 127 -7.48 8.11 -1.71
N SER A 128 -7.39 7.77 -0.43
CA SER A 128 -8.50 7.19 0.34
C SER A 128 -9.73 8.09 0.48
N PRO A 129 -9.61 9.40 0.76
CA PRO A 129 -10.78 10.28 0.77
C PRO A 129 -11.52 10.30 -0.57
N ARG A 130 -10.79 10.42 -1.70
CA ARG A 130 -11.41 10.41 -3.03
C ARG A 130 -12.01 9.07 -3.42
N PHE A 131 -11.42 7.97 -2.93
CA PHE A 131 -12.00 6.65 -3.09
C PHE A 131 -13.33 6.56 -2.33
N ALA A 132 -13.42 7.08 -1.11
CA ALA A 132 -14.68 7.14 -0.39
C ALA A 132 -15.73 7.99 -1.15
N ASP A 133 -15.37 9.20 -1.58
CA ASP A 133 -16.27 10.09 -2.35
C ASP A 133 -16.72 9.51 -3.70
N TYR A 134 -16.04 8.51 -4.26
CA TYR A 134 -16.48 7.85 -5.49
C TYR A 134 -17.59 6.83 -5.23
N TYR A 135 -17.62 6.24 -4.03
CA TYR A 135 -18.58 5.20 -3.64
C TYR A 135 -19.74 5.73 -2.78
N PHE A 136 -19.67 6.96 -2.27
CA PHE A 136 -20.70 7.65 -1.47
C PHE A 136 -21.15 8.95 -2.14
#